data_AF-A0A966YS82-F1
#
_entry.id   AF-A0A966YS82-F1
#
_cell.length_a   1.000
_cell.length_b   1.000
_cell.length_c   1.000
_cell.angle_alpha   90.00
_cell.angle_beta   90.00
_cell.angle_gamma   90.00
#
_symmetry.space_group_name_H-M   'P 1'
#
loop_
_entity.id
_entity.type
_entity.pdbx_description
1 polymer ?
#
loop_
_entity_poly.entity_id
_entity_poly.type
_entity_poly.pdbx_seq_one_letter_code
_entity_poly.pdbx_strand_id
1 'polypeptide(L)'
;MAPPATSKPGRSLIALIVLLIGGAVWAFWPGTDSSVRLGLDLQGGTQVILVPQPVVEGTEITEEQLAQTVEIIRARVDGLGVAEAEVTTQGSGNSAAIVVSVPGLGQDRVVELVQRTALLNFRPVWNV
;
A
#
# COMPACT_ATOMS: atom_id res chain seq x y z
N MET A 1 -52.16 54.35 -7.11
CA MET A 1 -50.80 54.09 -7.62
C MET A 1 -49.93 53.63 -6.45
N ALA A 2 -49.38 52.41 -6.49
CA ALA A 2 -48.44 51.94 -5.47
C ALA A 2 -47.01 52.41 -5.83
N PRO A 3 -46.19 52.86 -4.86
CA PRO A 3 -44.84 53.34 -5.14
C PRO A 3 -43.92 52.16 -5.54
N PRO A 4 -42.95 52.38 -6.45
CA PRO A 4 -42.03 51.34 -6.87
C PRO A 4 -41.10 50.96 -5.71
N ALA A 5 -41.07 49.67 -5.35
CA ALA A 5 -40.15 49.13 -4.37
C ALA A 5 -38.72 49.23 -4.93
N THR A 6 -37.89 50.10 -4.33
CA THR A 6 -36.48 50.21 -4.67
C THR A 6 -35.73 49.07 -3.97
N SER A 7 -35.33 48.05 -4.73
CA SER A 7 -34.46 47.02 -4.18
C SER A 7 -33.10 47.65 -3.90
N LYS A 8 -32.57 47.45 -2.68
CA LYS A 8 -31.23 47.89 -2.29
C LYS A 8 -30.29 46.69 -2.41
N PRO A 9 -29.72 46.40 -3.60
CA PRO A 9 -28.98 45.17 -3.86
C PRO A 9 -27.72 45.01 -3.01
N GLY A 10 -27.24 46.09 -2.38
CA GLY A 10 -26.06 46.05 -1.51
C GLY A 10 -26.19 45.09 -0.33
N ARG A 11 -27.39 44.95 0.28
CA ARG A 11 -27.58 44.02 1.41
C ARG A 11 -27.50 42.56 0.97
N SER A 12 -28.09 42.24 -0.18
CA SER A 12 -27.99 40.91 -0.78
C SER A 12 -26.56 40.60 -1.25
N LEU A 13 -25.82 41.59 -1.76
CA LEU A 13 -24.44 41.41 -2.18
C LEU A 13 -23.52 41.12 -1.00
N ILE A 14 -23.69 41.86 0.11
CA ILE A 14 -22.94 41.63 1.35
C ILE A 14 -23.26 40.26 1.93
N ALA A 15 -24.54 39.86 1.95
CA ALA A 15 -24.93 38.53 2.40
C ALA A 15 -24.29 37.41 1.55
N LEU A 16 -24.25 37.57 0.22
CA LEU A 16 -23.59 36.63 -0.68
C LEU A 16 -22.08 36.54 -0.40
N ILE A 17 -21.42 37.68 -0.22
CA ILE A 17 -19.98 37.73 0.08
C ILE A 17 -19.67 37.03 1.40
N VAL A 18 -20.46 37.29 2.45
CA VAL A 18 -20.30 36.63 3.75
C VAL A 18 -20.51 35.12 3.62
N LEU A 19 -21.49 34.68 2.83
CA LEU A 19 -21.75 33.27 2.59
C LEU A 19 -20.58 32.59 1.85
N LEU A 20 -20.02 33.24 0.82
CA LEU A 20 -18.87 32.72 0.08
C LEU A 20 -17.62 32.65 0.96
N ILE A 21 -17.34 33.69 1.75
CA ILE A 21 -16.20 33.72 2.67
C ILE A 21 -16.36 32.64 3.75
N GLY A 22 -17.56 32.50 4.33
CA GLY A 22 -17.84 31.46 5.32
C GLY A 22 -17.66 30.05 4.75
N GLY A 23 -18.14 29.82 3.52
CA GLY A 23 -17.95 28.55 2.81
C GLY A 23 -16.47 28.24 2.53
N ALA A 24 -15.69 29.25 2.12
CA ALA A 24 -14.26 29.09 1.89
C ALA A 24 -13.50 28.81 3.19
N VAL A 25 -13.77 29.57 4.26
CA VAL A 25 -13.15 29.34 5.57
C VAL A 25 -13.47 27.95 6.10
N TRP A 26 -14.69 27.46 5.88
CA TRP A 26 -15.08 26.10 6.26
C TRP A 26 -14.37 25.02 5.41
N ALA A 27 -14.31 25.21 4.09
CA ALA A 27 -13.71 24.24 3.16
C ALA A 27 -12.18 24.14 3.28
N PHE A 28 -11.52 25.23 3.66
CA PHE A 28 -10.05 25.32 3.74
C PHE A 28 -9.53 25.44 5.18
N TRP A 29 -10.34 25.06 6.18
CA TRP A 29 -9.93 25.14 7.59
C TRP A 29 -8.79 24.14 7.89
N PRO A 30 -7.68 24.58 8.50
CA PRO A 30 -6.59 23.68 8.86
C PRO A 30 -7.08 22.65 9.91
N GLY A 31 -7.08 21.37 9.53
CA GLY A 31 -7.56 20.26 10.35
C GLY A 31 -8.69 19.44 9.73
N THR A 32 -9.28 19.88 8.61
CA THR A 32 -10.07 18.98 7.76
C THR A 32 -9.10 18.12 6.96
N ASP A 33 -9.21 16.80 7.11
CA ASP A 33 -8.42 15.81 6.38
C ASP A 33 -8.84 15.82 4.91
N SER A 34 -8.41 16.85 4.17
CA SER A 34 -8.67 17.03 2.73
C SER A 34 -7.71 16.20 1.89
N SER A 35 -7.22 15.09 2.43
CA SER A 35 -6.49 14.11 1.66
C SER A 35 -7.45 13.53 0.63
N VAL A 36 -7.31 13.94 -0.63
CA VAL A 36 -8.00 13.34 -1.75
C VAL A 36 -7.61 11.86 -1.76
N ARG A 37 -8.55 10.97 -1.42
CA ARG A 37 -8.33 9.53 -1.51
C ARG A 37 -8.08 9.20 -2.98
N LEU A 38 -6.83 8.89 -3.32
CA LEU A 38 -6.50 8.48 -4.68
C LEU A 38 -7.30 7.23 -5.02
N GLY A 39 -7.98 7.25 -6.16
CA GLY A 39 -8.78 6.13 -6.64
C GLY A 39 -7.91 4.91 -6.94
N LEU A 40 -8.56 3.75 -7.06
CA LEU A 40 -7.93 2.45 -7.33
C LEU A 40 -6.97 2.45 -8.54
N ASP A 41 -7.27 3.26 -9.57
CA ASP A 41 -6.45 3.39 -10.79
C ASP A 41 -5.13 4.17 -10.56
N LEU A 42 -5.06 4.98 -9.50
CA LEU A 42 -3.89 5.78 -9.15
C LEU A 42 -3.17 5.30 -7.89
N GLN A 43 -3.72 4.32 -7.17
CA GLN A 43 -3.10 3.80 -5.94
C GLN A 43 -1.81 3.02 -6.22
N GLY A 44 -1.62 2.53 -7.44
CA GLY A 44 -0.43 1.78 -7.82
C GLY A 44 -0.19 0.57 -6.92
N GLY A 45 0.92 -0.11 -7.17
CA GLY A 45 1.38 -1.23 -6.35
C GLY A 45 2.87 -1.42 -6.53
N THR A 46 3.47 -2.23 -5.66
CA THR A 46 4.87 -2.64 -5.81
C THR A 46 4.92 -4.07 -6.32
N GLN A 47 5.74 -4.30 -7.34
CA GLN A 47 6.09 -5.61 -7.83
C GLN A 47 7.54 -5.93 -7.45
N VAL A 48 7.75 -7.06 -6.79
CA VAL A 48 9.07 -7.57 -6.42
C VAL A 48 9.31 -8.88 -7.17
N ILE A 49 10.46 -8.99 -7.82
CA ILE A 49 10.89 -10.21 -8.49
C ILE A 49 12.03 -10.80 -7.67
N LEU A 50 11.82 -11.99 -7.12
CA LEU A 50 12.77 -12.70 -6.28
C LEU A 50 13.39 -13.85 -7.07
N VAL A 51 14.71 -13.86 -7.15
CA VAL A 51 15.46 -14.96 -7.78
C VAL A 51 15.89 -15.94 -6.68
N PRO A 52 15.48 -17.21 -6.75
CA PRO A 52 15.77 -18.20 -5.74
C PRO A 52 17.27 -18.52 -5.77
N GLN A 53 17.86 -18.63 -4.57
CA GLN A 53 19.27 -18.99 -4.38
C GLN A 53 19.33 -20.38 -3.73
N PRO A 54 20.17 -21.30 -4.23
CA PRO A 54 20.29 -22.62 -3.66
C PRO A 54 20.90 -22.54 -2.25
N VAL A 55 20.41 -23.36 -1.32
CA VAL A 55 20.89 -23.41 0.07
C VAL A 55 22.33 -23.93 0.16
N VAL A 56 22.67 -24.85 -0.75
CA VAL A 56 24.02 -25.41 -0.90
C VAL A 56 24.50 -25.06 -2.31
N GLU A 57 25.64 -24.37 -2.39
CA GLU A 57 26.22 -23.99 -3.69
C GLU A 57 26.40 -25.21 -4.60
N GLY A 58 25.98 -25.08 -5.85
CA GLY A 58 26.05 -26.13 -6.85
C GLY A 58 24.91 -27.16 -6.82
N THR A 59 23.93 -27.02 -5.92
CA THR A 59 22.73 -27.88 -5.91
C THR A 59 21.64 -27.26 -6.78
N GLU A 60 20.92 -28.10 -7.53
CA GLU A 60 19.77 -27.66 -8.30
C GLU A 60 18.56 -27.39 -7.40
N ILE A 61 17.81 -26.34 -7.75
CA ILE A 61 16.59 -25.97 -7.06
C ILE A 61 15.46 -26.86 -7.58
N THR A 62 14.80 -27.59 -6.67
CA THR A 62 13.68 -28.46 -7.03
C THR A 62 12.36 -27.69 -7.09
N GLU A 63 11.39 -28.19 -7.84
CA GLU A 63 10.05 -27.59 -7.89
C GLU A 63 9.35 -27.60 -6.53
N GLU A 64 9.60 -28.62 -5.71
CA GLU A 64 9.08 -28.72 -4.35
C GLU A 64 9.63 -27.60 -3.45
N GLN A 65 10.92 -27.28 -3.57
CA GLN A 65 11.53 -26.16 -2.84
C GLN A 65 10.96 -24.81 -3.29
N LEU A 66 10.68 -24.64 -4.59
CA LEU A 66 10.03 -23.45 -5.12
C LEU A 66 8.60 -23.32 -4.58
N ALA A 67 7.81 -24.39 -4.61
CA ALA A 67 6.45 -24.41 -4.10
C ALA A 67 6.41 -24.09 -2.59
N GLN A 68 7.31 -24.68 -1.80
CA GLN A 68 7.44 -24.37 -0.38
C GLN A 68 7.81 -22.90 -0.14
N THR A 69 8.71 -22.35 -0.96
CA THR A 69 9.12 -20.94 -0.85
C THR A 69 7.97 -20.00 -1.14
N VAL A 70 7.18 -20.28 -2.19
CA VAL A 70 5.97 -19.51 -2.53
C VAL A 70 4.98 -19.51 -1.37
N GLU A 71 4.75 -20.66 -0.75
CA GLU A 71 3.81 -20.77 0.37
C GLU A 71 4.27 -19.97 1.60
N ILE A 72 5.57 -20.00 1.90
CA ILE A 72 6.16 -19.20 2.98
C ILE A 72 5.99 -17.70 2.69
N ILE A 73 6.23 -17.26 1.44
CA ILE A 73 6.08 -15.86 1.06
C ILE A 73 4.62 -15.44 1.18
N ARG A 74 3.68 -16.25 0.68
CA ARG A 74 2.24 -15.98 0.80
C ARG A 74 1.83 -15.79 2.26
N ALA A 75 2.18 -16.74 3.13
CA ALA A 75 1.86 -16.65 4.56
C ALA A 75 2.43 -15.40 5.24
N ARG A 76 3.62 -14.93 4.82
CA ARG A 76 4.21 -13.68 5.35
C ARG A 76 3.43 -12.45 4.91
N VAL A 77 3.02 -12.40 3.66
CA VAL A 77 2.28 -11.24 3.13
C VAL A 77 0.87 -11.20 3.73
N ASP A 78 0.21 -12.34 3.87
CA ASP A 78 -1.08 -12.47 4.56
C ASP A 78 -0.98 -12.01 6.02
N GLY A 79 0.10 -12.38 6.71
CA GLY A 79 0.38 -11.96 8.09
C GLY A 79 0.56 -10.45 8.29
N LEU A 80 0.77 -9.69 7.20
CA LEU A 80 0.86 -8.22 7.23
C LEU A 80 -0.49 -7.53 7.03
N GLY A 81 -1.56 -8.28 6.78
CA GLY A 81 -2.89 -7.73 6.56
C GLY A 81 -3.06 -7.06 5.20
N VAL A 82 -2.22 -7.41 4.22
CA VAL A 82 -2.39 -6.97 2.83
C VAL A 82 -3.41 -7.89 2.17
N ALA A 83 -4.64 -7.40 1.99
CA ALA A 83 -5.78 -8.24 1.61
C ALA A 83 -5.76 -8.80 0.18
N GLU A 84 -4.83 -8.39 -0.69
CA GLU A 84 -4.90 -8.67 -2.14
C GLU A 84 -3.50 -8.87 -2.76
N ALA A 85 -2.55 -9.44 -2.00
CA ALA A 85 -1.24 -9.71 -2.54
C ALA A 85 -1.23 -10.97 -3.42
N GLU A 86 -0.60 -10.87 -4.59
CA GLU A 86 -0.49 -11.97 -5.52
C GLU A 86 0.96 -12.51 -5.54
N VAL A 87 1.11 -13.82 -5.35
CA VAL A 87 2.41 -14.51 -5.41
C VAL A 87 2.36 -15.55 -6.51
N THR A 88 3.19 -15.39 -7.52
CA THR A 88 3.28 -16.29 -8.68
C THR A 88 4.72 -16.72 -8.93
N THR A 89 4.89 -17.91 -9.49
CA THR A 89 6.17 -18.44 -9.96
C THR A 89 6.24 -18.35 -11.48
N GLN A 90 7.36 -17.86 -11.99
CA GLN A 90 7.69 -17.79 -13.40
C GLN A 90 8.92 -18.64 -13.68
N GLY A 91 8.89 -19.50 -14.69
CA GLY A 91 10.00 -20.41 -14.99
C GLY A 91 10.09 -21.62 -14.06
N SER A 92 11.21 -22.35 -14.12
CA SER A 92 11.46 -23.56 -13.33
C SER A 92 12.93 -23.71 -12.94
N GLY A 93 13.18 -24.48 -11.89
CA GLY A 93 14.52 -24.79 -11.38
C GLY A 93 15.34 -23.54 -11.03
N ASN A 94 16.60 -23.53 -11.47
CA ASN A 94 17.56 -22.47 -11.18
C ASN A 94 17.25 -21.13 -11.87
N SER A 95 16.37 -21.14 -12.88
CA SER A 95 15.93 -19.95 -13.62
C SER A 95 14.53 -19.50 -13.22
N ALA A 96 13.97 -20.07 -12.15
CA ALA A 96 12.68 -19.63 -11.65
C ALA A 96 12.78 -18.21 -11.08
N ALA A 97 11.68 -17.46 -11.12
CA ALA A 97 11.51 -16.19 -10.48
C ALA A 97 10.18 -16.19 -9.74
N ILE A 98 10.18 -15.74 -8.48
CA ILE A 98 8.96 -15.58 -7.70
C ILE A 98 8.57 -14.11 -7.79
N VAL A 99 7.41 -13.85 -8.38
CA VAL A 99 6.86 -12.51 -8.56
C VAL A 99 5.82 -12.27 -7.46
N VAL A 100 6.05 -11.23 -6.68
CA VAL A 100 5.15 -10.79 -5.60
C VAL A 100 4.62 -9.41 -5.95
N SER A 101 3.30 -9.30 -6.06
CA SER A 101 2.59 -8.05 -6.35
C SER A 101 1.77 -7.63 -5.15
N VAL A 102 1.96 -6.39 -4.68
CA VAL A 102 1.35 -5.86 -3.46
C VAL A 102 0.62 -4.56 -3.80
N PRO A 103 -0.72 -4.50 -3.67
CA PRO A 103 -1.47 -3.26 -3.88
C PRO A 103 -1.44 -2.33 -2.67
N GLY A 104 -1.47 -1.02 -2.89
CA GLY A 104 -1.79 -0.02 -1.85
C GLY A 104 -0.67 0.30 -0.84
N LEU A 105 -1.05 0.71 0.37
CA LEU A 105 -0.14 1.18 1.43
C LEU A 105 0.42 0.00 2.24
N GLY A 106 1.76 -0.09 2.36
CA GLY A 106 2.45 -1.23 2.99
C GLY A 106 3.66 -1.76 2.19
N GLN A 107 3.91 -1.17 1.02
CA GLN A 107 4.93 -1.57 0.04
C GLN A 107 6.32 -1.77 0.67
N ASP A 108 6.85 -0.77 1.37
CA ASP A 108 8.21 -0.82 1.93
C ASP A 108 8.39 -1.94 2.95
N ARG A 109 7.34 -2.19 3.76
CA ARG A 109 7.39 -3.19 4.82
C ARG A 109 7.27 -4.61 4.29
N VAL A 110 6.46 -4.81 3.25
CA VAL A 110 6.37 -6.11 2.57
C VAL A 110 7.69 -6.42 1.87
N VAL A 111 8.27 -5.45 1.15
CA VAL A 111 9.58 -5.59 0.47
C VAL A 111 10.67 -5.99 1.46
N GLU A 112 10.77 -5.30 2.60
CA GLU A 112 11.77 -5.62 3.64
C GLU A 112 11.62 -7.05 4.18
N LEU A 113 10.39 -7.53 4.33
CA LEU A 113 10.11 -8.85 4.90
C LEU A 113 10.29 -10.00 3.93
N VAL A 114 9.98 -9.81 2.65
CA VAL A 114 10.25 -10.84 1.63
C VAL A 114 11.75 -10.96 1.33
N GLN A 115 12.53 -9.89 1.54
CA GLN A 115 13.99 -9.91 1.38
C GLN A 115 14.73 -10.62 2.52
N ARG A 116 14.15 -10.70 3.72
CA ARG A 116 14.82 -11.31 4.88
C ARG A 116 14.59 -12.82 4.95
N THR A 117 15.69 -13.56 5.09
CA THR A 117 15.64 -14.97 5.49
C THR A 117 15.38 -15.06 6.99
N ALA A 118 14.15 -15.39 7.39
CA ALA A 118 13.75 -15.55 8.78
C ALA A 118 14.24 -16.89 9.36
N LEU A 119 15.55 -17.01 9.59
CA LEU A 119 16.16 -18.23 10.11
C LEU A 119 16.16 -18.22 11.65
N LEU A 120 15.36 -19.10 12.25
CA LEU A 120 15.25 -19.26 13.70
C LEU A 120 16.11 -20.45 14.18
N ASN A 121 17.11 -20.16 15.01
CA ASN A 121 17.94 -21.19 15.64
C ASN A 121 17.80 -21.13 17.15
N PHE A 122 17.64 -22.30 17.78
CA PHE A 122 17.78 -22.45 19.22
C PHE A 122 19.20 -22.90 19.55
N ARG A 123 19.89 -22.18 20.43
CA ARG A 123 21.22 -22.55 20.92
C ARG A 123 21.19 -22.68 22.45
N PRO A 124 21.79 -23.75 23.01
CA PRO A 124 21.89 -23.88 24.46
C PRO A 124 22.80 -22.78 25.03
N VAL A 125 22.41 -22.21 26.16
CA VAL A 125 23.26 -21.28 26.93
C VAL A 125 24.21 -22.10 27.77
N TRP A 126 25.51 -21.82 27.67
CA TRP A 126 26.52 -22.52 28.44
C TRP A 126 26.60 -21.84 29.80
N ASN A 127 26.24 -22.55 30.87
CA ASN A 127 26.52 -22.10 32.22
C ASN A 127 28.02 -22.28 32.48
N VAL A 128 28.70 -21.17 32.76
CA VAL A 128 30.09 -21.13 33.25
C VAL A 128 30.10 -21.41 34.74
#